data_AF-A0A537D8U5-F1
#
_entry.id   AF-A0A537D8U5-F1
#
_cell.length_a   1.000
_cell.length_b   1.000
_cell.length_c   1.000
_cell.angle_alpha   90.00
_cell.angle_beta   90.00
_cell.angle_gamma   90.00
#
_symmetry.space_group_name_H-M   'P 1'
#
loop_
_entity.id
_entity.type
_entity.pdbx_description
1 polymer ?
#
loop_
_entity_poly.entity_id
_entity_poly.type
_entity_poly.pdbx_seq_one_letter_code
_entity_poly.pdbx_strand_id
1 'polypeptide(L)'
;IAQGGEAGGHRGSYLRDPYRSLTGTLALTRLIARAVKLPVVAAGGIMDGSGIAAVLALGAQAAQLGTAFIPCPESGASQVHKDALLRLDEDDTRLTEKFSGKPARGLANRFMREMEDKPQLAFPAQSSITGKLRQASAKAGKPDFIAMWAGQGAPLSRALPAAELIARLEAETVQAIQQLLKGQFHAS
;
A
#
# COMPACT_ATOMS: atom_id res chain seq x y z
N ILE A 1 1.28 5.45 -13.78
CA ILE A 1 1.36 4.52 -12.63
C ILE A 1 0.16 3.58 -12.68
N ALA A 2 0.40 2.27 -12.70
CA ALA A 2 -0.60 1.22 -12.63
C ALA A 2 -0.83 0.83 -11.16
N GLN A 3 -1.81 1.46 -10.51
CA GLN A 3 -2.11 1.23 -9.09
C GLN A 3 -3.10 0.07 -8.92
N GLY A 4 -2.60 -1.12 -8.57
CA GLY A 4 -3.43 -2.31 -8.30
C GLY A 4 -4.34 -2.15 -7.08
N GLY A 5 -5.33 -3.03 -6.94
CA GLY A 5 -6.29 -3.05 -5.82
C GLY A 5 -5.64 -3.28 -4.44
N GLU A 6 -4.44 -3.85 -4.43
CA GLU A 6 -3.61 -4.15 -3.26
C GLU A 6 -2.98 -2.88 -2.65
N ALA A 7 -2.95 -1.76 -3.39
CA ALA A 7 -2.28 -0.55 -2.95
C ALA A 7 -2.94 0.08 -1.71
N GLY A 8 -2.09 0.56 -0.79
CA GLY A 8 -2.48 1.37 0.36
C GLY A 8 -2.86 2.80 -0.02
N GLY A 9 -3.60 3.46 0.88
CA GLY A 9 -4.02 4.85 0.70
C GLY A 9 -5.10 5.00 -0.38
N HIS A 10 -5.30 6.23 -0.85
CA HIS A 10 -6.39 6.55 -1.78
C HIS A 10 -6.30 5.81 -3.11
N ARG A 11 -7.46 5.34 -3.59
CA ARG A 11 -7.62 4.87 -4.97
C ARG A 11 -7.50 6.04 -5.94
N GLY A 12 -6.68 5.85 -6.97
CA GLY A 12 -6.46 6.82 -8.04
C GLY A 12 -7.55 6.85 -9.12
N SER A 13 -8.61 6.05 -8.99
CA SER A 13 -9.71 5.97 -9.95
C SER A 13 -10.47 7.31 -10.08
N TYR A 14 -10.78 7.69 -11.33
CA TYR A 14 -11.49 8.92 -11.65
C TYR A 14 -12.57 8.78 -12.74
N LEU A 15 -12.56 7.71 -13.55
CA LEU A 15 -13.54 7.49 -14.64
C LEU A 15 -14.71 6.58 -14.26
N ARG A 16 -14.49 5.66 -13.31
CA ARG A 16 -15.46 4.65 -12.89
C ARG A 16 -15.48 4.60 -11.37
N ASP A 17 -16.53 3.99 -10.85
CA ASP A 17 -16.63 3.62 -9.44
C ASP A 17 -15.31 2.97 -8.95
N PRO A 18 -14.65 3.54 -7.93
CA PRO A 18 -13.39 3.00 -7.42
C PRO A 18 -13.54 1.57 -6.86
N TYR A 19 -14.70 1.20 -6.32
CA TYR A 19 -14.96 -0.15 -5.80
C TYR A 19 -15.10 -1.20 -6.91
N ARG A 20 -15.41 -0.75 -8.13
CA ARG A 20 -15.38 -1.59 -9.34
C ARG A 20 -14.03 -1.55 -10.07
N SER A 21 -13.09 -0.77 -9.58
CA SER A 21 -11.78 -0.51 -10.20
C SER A 21 -10.63 -1.10 -9.36
N LEU A 22 -10.79 -2.36 -8.96
CA LEU A 22 -9.91 -3.10 -8.04
C LEU A 22 -9.12 -4.22 -8.72
N THR A 23 -8.80 -4.08 -10.00
CA THR A 23 -7.91 -5.02 -10.70
C THR A 23 -6.58 -5.13 -9.95
N GLY A 24 -6.15 -6.36 -9.66
CA GLY A 24 -4.90 -6.63 -8.94
C GLY A 24 -3.65 -6.18 -9.71
N THR A 25 -2.57 -5.89 -9.00
CA THR A 25 -1.30 -5.37 -9.54
C THR A 25 -0.77 -6.24 -10.67
N LEU A 26 -0.83 -7.57 -10.53
CA LEU A 26 -0.37 -8.52 -11.55
C LEU A 26 -1.11 -8.32 -12.88
N ALA A 27 -2.44 -8.43 -12.86
CA ALA A 27 -3.25 -8.31 -14.06
C ALA A 27 -3.21 -6.88 -14.63
N LEU A 28 -3.35 -5.87 -13.77
CA LEU A 28 -3.40 -4.47 -14.18
C LEU A 28 -2.10 -4.03 -14.86
N THR A 29 -0.95 -4.38 -14.28
CA THR A 29 0.37 -4.06 -14.85
C THR A 29 0.51 -4.66 -16.24
N ARG A 30 0.20 -5.96 -16.39
CA ARG A 30 0.31 -6.64 -17.67
C ARG A 30 -0.62 -6.06 -18.73
N LEU A 31 -1.87 -5.76 -18.36
CA LEU A 31 -2.85 -5.17 -19.28
C LEU A 31 -2.41 -3.80 -19.77
N ILE A 32 -1.98 -2.91 -18.86
CA ILE A 32 -1.52 -1.56 -19.23
C ILE A 32 -0.24 -1.63 -20.07
N ALA A 33 0.74 -2.45 -19.69
CA ALA A 33 2.00 -2.60 -20.43
C ALA A 33 1.80 -3.08 -21.88
N ARG A 34 0.71 -3.82 -22.17
CA ARG A 34 0.34 -4.19 -23.55
C ARG A 34 -0.43 -3.10 -24.29
N ALA A 35 -1.17 -2.26 -23.57
CA ALA A 35 -2.12 -1.32 -24.15
C ALA A 35 -1.49 0.02 -24.50
N VAL A 36 -0.40 0.41 -23.83
CA VAL A 36 0.24 1.72 -24.01
C VAL A 36 1.71 1.58 -24.42
N LYS A 37 2.23 2.60 -25.11
CA LYS A 37 3.66 2.71 -25.45
C LYS A 37 4.47 3.47 -24.39
N LEU A 38 3.79 4.09 -23.42
CA LEU A 38 4.43 4.85 -22.35
C LEU A 38 5.01 3.92 -21.28
N PRO A 39 6.10 4.32 -20.59
CA PRO A 39 6.61 3.58 -19.45
C PRO A 39 5.54 3.39 -18.35
N VAL A 40 5.46 2.17 -17.84
CA VAL A 40 4.55 1.76 -16.77
C VAL A 40 5.33 1.63 -15.46
N VAL A 41 4.85 2.32 -14.43
CA VAL A 41 5.29 2.13 -13.04
C VAL A 41 4.22 1.33 -12.32
N ALA A 42 4.53 0.12 -11.87
CA ALA A 42 3.59 -0.73 -11.13
C ALA A 42 3.54 -0.32 -9.65
N ALA A 43 2.36 -0.32 -9.05
CA ALA A 43 2.17 0.05 -7.64
C ALA A 43 1.09 -0.79 -6.97
N GLY A 44 1.35 -1.23 -5.75
CA GLY A 44 0.40 -1.95 -4.89
C GLY A 44 0.88 -3.36 -4.54
N GLY A 45 0.98 -3.64 -3.24
CA GLY A 45 1.42 -4.93 -2.71
C GLY A 45 2.92 -5.25 -2.86
N ILE A 46 3.72 -4.38 -3.47
CA ILE A 46 5.16 -4.60 -3.69
C ILE A 46 5.93 -4.18 -2.42
N MET A 47 6.65 -5.13 -1.81
CA MET A 47 7.28 -4.95 -0.48
C MET A 47 8.77 -5.36 -0.43
N ASP A 48 9.22 -6.16 -1.39
CA ASP A 48 10.56 -6.72 -1.48
C ASP A 48 11.05 -6.78 -2.94
N GLY A 49 12.30 -7.19 -3.13
CA GLY A 49 12.87 -7.31 -4.47
C GLY A 49 12.23 -8.39 -5.35
N SER A 50 11.61 -9.43 -4.77
CA SER A 50 10.87 -10.44 -5.54
C SER A 50 9.62 -9.83 -6.18
N GLY A 51 8.89 -8.99 -5.42
CA GLY A 51 7.76 -8.22 -5.95
C GLY A 51 8.17 -7.23 -7.04
N ILE A 52 9.33 -6.59 -6.89
CA ILE A 52 9.90 -5.71 -7.93
C ILE A 52 10.23 -6.52 -9.19
N ALA A 53 10.98 -7.62 -9.07
CA ALA A 53 11.33 -8.48 -10.19
C ALA A 53 10.09 -9.01 -10.93
N ALA A 54 9.04 -9.38 -10.19
CA ALA A 54 7.77 -9.84 -10.76
C ALA A 54 7.12 -8.78 -11.66
N VAL A 55 7.00 -7.53 -11.21
CA VAL A 55 6.36 -6.49 -12.03
C VAL A 55 7.22 -6.04 -13.21
N LEU A 56 8.55 -6.10 -13.09
CA LEU A 56 9.46 -5.90 -14.22
C LEU A 56 9.23 -6.97 -15.29
N ALA A 57 9.08 -8.24 -14.89
CA ALA A 57 8.77 -9.34 -15.80
C ALA A 57 7.39 -9.18 -16.49
N LEU A 58 6.43 -8.49 -15.86
CA LEU A 58 5.13 -8.18 -16.47
C LEU A 58 5.19 -7.05 -17.52
N GLY A 59 6.33 -6.36 -17.62
CA GLY A 59 6.58 -5.27 -18.57
C GLY A 59 6.56 -3.87 -17.97
N ALA A 60 6.51 -3.72 -16.64
CA ALA A 60 6.75 -2.43 -16.00
C ALA A 60 8.24 -2.04 -16.09
N GLN A 61 8.51 -0.74 -16.11
CA GLN A 61 9.87 -0.18 -16.08
C GLN A 61 10.32 0.16 -14.65
N ALA A 62 9.39 0.27 -13.72
CA ALA A 62 9.67 0.52 -12.32
C ALA A 62 8.55 0.03 -11.40
N ALA A 63 8.88 -0.08 -10.12
CA ALA A 63 7.92 -0.30 -9.04
C ALA A 63 7.83 0.95 -8.16
N GLN A 64 6.63 1.29 -7.70
CA GLN A 64 6.38 2.31 -6.69
C GLN A 64 5.86 1.66 -5.42
N LEU A 65 6.64 1.79 -4.34
CA LEU A 65 6.37 1.19 -3.05
C LEU A 65 5.98 2.29 -2.06
N GLY A 66 4.82 2.15 -1.41
CA GLY A 66 4.37 3.06 -0.35
C GLY A 66 4.52 2.43 1.02
N THR A 67 3.76 1.35 1.26
CA THR A 67 3.69 0.68 2.56
C THR A 67 5.05 0.20 3.07
N ALA A 68 5.94 -0.28 2.19
CA ALA A 68 7.29 -0.72 2.55
C ALA A 68 8.11 0.35 3.28
N PHE A 69 7.90 1.63 2.97
CA PHE A 69 8.64 2.75 3.56
C PHE A 69 7.98 3.34 4.81
N ILE A 70 6.78 2.91 5.19
CA ILE A 70 6.08 3.47 6.36
C ILE A 70 6.86 3.24 7.66
N PRO A 71 7.42 2.03 7.93
CA PRO A 71 8.16 1.77 9.17
C PRO A 71 9.54 2.43 9.23
N CYS A 72 10.06 2.99 8.13
CA CYS A 72 11.36 3.66 8.13
C CYS A 72 11.40 4.82 9.14
N PRO A 73 12.53 5.08 9.82
CA PRO A 73 12.66 6.20 10.76
C PRO A 73 12.38 7.56 10.10
N GLU A 74 12.73 7.73 8.83
CA GLU A 74 12.52 8.95 8.04
C GLU A 74 11.05 9.20 7.68
N SER A 75 10.19 8.18 7.76
CA SER A 75 8.76 8.31 7.50
C SER A 75 8.09 9.19 8.56
N GLY A 76 7.30 10.18 8.10
CA GLY A 76 6.49 11.05 8.95
C GLY A 76 5.23 10.38 9.54
N ALA A 77 5.06 9.06 9.36
CA ALA A 77 3.97 8.33 10.01
C ALA A 77 4.12 8.33 11.54
N SER A 78 3.00 8.37 12.27
CA SER A 78 3.00 8.24 13.73
C SER A 78 3.59 6.90 14.17
N GLN A 79 4.27 6.86 15.32
CA GLN A 79 4.82 5.62 15.86
C GLN A 79 3.77 4.51 16.00
N VAL A 80 2.54 4.87 16.41
CA VAL A 80 1.39 3.94 16.48
C VAL A 80 1.13 3.22 15.15
N HIS A 81 1.27 3.92 14.02
CA HIS A 81 1.06 3.35 12.69
C HIS A 81 2.24 2.46 12.29
N LYS A 82 3.48 2.88 12.58
CA LYS A 82 4.68 2.07 12.32
C LYS A 82 4.63 0.76 13.11
N ASP A 83 4.32 0.84 14.40
CA ASP A 83 4.22 -0.31 15.31
C ASP A 83 3.07 -1.25 14.90
N ALA A 84 1.94 -0.69 14.46
CA ALA A 84 0.81 -1.49 13.98
C ALA A 84 1.22 -2.35 12.78
N LEU A 85 1.99 -1.81 11.83
CA LEU A 85 2.45 -2.57 10.66
C LEU A 85 3.39 -3.72 11.00
N LEU A 86 4.26 -3.53 12.00
CA LEU A 86 5.27 -4.52 12.40
C LEU A 86 4.70 -5.66 13.26
N ARG A 87 3.44 -5.57 13.70
CA ARG A 87 2.75 -6.57 14.52
C ARG A 87 1.71 -7.37 13.73
N LEU A 88 1.59 -7.16 12.42
CA LEU A 88 0.63 -7.88 11.59
C LEU A 88 1.18 -9.22 11.15
N ASP A 89 0.44 -10.29 11.47
CA ASP A 89 0.73 -11.63 10.97
C ASP A 89 -0.02 -11.94 9.66
N GLU A 90 -1.11 -11.22 9.37
CA GLU A 90 -1.96 -11.42 8.18
C GLU A 90 -2.48 -10.09 7.59
N ASP A 91 -3.08 -10.14 6.39
CA ASP A 91 -3.70 -8.97 5.76
C ASP A 91 -5.01 -8.58 6.47
N ASP A 92 -4.92 -7.58 7.35
CA ASP A 92 -6.09 -6.93 7.95
C ASP A 92 -6.39 -5.55 7.34
N THR A 93 -6.13 -5.36 6.04
CA THR A 93 -6.47 -4.10 5.36
C THR A 93 -7.88 -4.10 4.77
N ARG A 94 -8.55 -2.95 4.80
CA ARG A 94 -9.87 -2.74 4.19
C ARG A 94 -9.92 -1.42 3.42
N LEU A 95 -10.78 -1.35 2.41
CA LEU A 95 -11.12 -0.11 1.71
C LEU A 95 -12.19 0.63 2.51
N THR A 96 -11.98 1.92 2.74
CA THR A 96 -12.96 2.78 3.40
C THR A 96 -12.93 4.18 2.83
N GLU A 97 -14.09 4.82 2.81
CA GLU A 97 -14.22 6.25 2.55
C GLU A 97 -14.33 7.06 3.85
N LYS A 98 -14.60 6.40 4.98
CA LYS A 98 -15.10 7.05 6.21
C LYS A 98 -14.16 8.09 6.78
N PHE A 99 -12.85 7.97 6.53
CA PHE A 99 -11.90 8.97 6.96
C PHE A 99 -11.89 10.24 6.09
N SER A 100 -12.18 10.14 4.80
CA SER A 100 -11.86 11.21 3.85
C SER A 100 -12.91 11.55 2.81
N GLY A 101 -13.93 10.71 2.63
CA GLY A 101 -14.95 10.82 1.58
C GLY A 101 -14.49 10.30 0.22
N LYS A 102 -13.31 9.67 0.15
CA LYS A 102 -12.76 9.01 -1.05
C LYS A 102 -12.16 7.65 -0.66
N PRO A 103 -12.34 6.58 -1.47
CA PRO A 103 -11.87 5.25 -1.12
C PRO A 103 -10.38 5.23 -0.89
N ALA A 104 -9.97 4.71 0.27
CA ALA A 104 -8.58 4.50 0.64
C ALA A 104 -8.42 3.18 1.40
N ARG A 105 -7.30 2.48 1.17
CA ARG A 105 -6.98 1.23 1.86
C ARG A 105 -6.09 1.48 3.08
N GLY A 106 -6.50 0.93 4.22
CA GLY A 106 -5.72 0.97 5.46
C GLY A 106 -6.01 -0.21 6.36
N LEU A 107 -5.24 -0.32 7.44
CA LEU A 107 -5.46 -1.30 8.51
C LEU A 107 -6.86 -1.09 9.10
N ALA A 108 -7.61 -2.17 9.22
CA ALA A 108 -8.92 -2.14 9.86
C ALA A 108 -8.78 -1.67 11.30
N ASN A 109 -9.63 -0.74 11.71
CA ASN A 109 -9.67 -0.27 13.09
C ASN A 109 -11.10 0.02 13.55
N ARG A 110 -11.22 0.39 14.82
CA ARG A 110 -12.49 0.67 15.46
C ARG A 110 -13.30 1.73 14.71
N PHE A 111 -12.67 2.82 14.27
CA PHE A 111 -13.36 3.86 13.51
C PHE A 111 -13.95 3.33 12.21
N MET A 112 -13.20 2.52 11.45
CA MET A 112 -13.73 1.93 10.21
C MET A 112 -14.99 1.09 10.48
N ARG A 113 -14.99 0.28 11.54
CA ARG A 113 -16.14 -0.55 11.94
C ARG A 113 -17.33 0.28 12.42
N GLU A 114 -17.10 1.24 13.32
CA GLU A 114 -18.19 2.05 13.89
C GLU A 114 -18.84 2.98 12.86
N MET A 115 -18.09 3.37 11.82
CA MET A 115 -18.56 4.30 10.80
C MET A 115 -19.09 3.62 9.53
N GLU A 116 -18.98 2.29 9.40
CA GLU A 116 -19.27 1.54 8.16
C GLU A 116 -20.63 1.91 7.54
N ASP A 117 -21.70 1.93 8.34
CA ASP A 117 -23.05 2.27 7.89
C ASP A 117 -23.46 3.73 8.14
N LYS A 118 -22.53 4.57 8.60
CA LYS A 118 -22.81 5.98 8.93
C LYS A 118 -22.68 6.87 7.69
N PRO A 119 -23.47 7.96 7.59
CA PRO A 119 -23.30 8.92 6.52
C PRO A 119 -21.92 9.59 6.59
N GLN A 120 -21.43 10.03 5.45
CA GLN A 120 -20.15 10.73 5.31
C GLN A 120 -20.28 11.87 4.30
N LEU A 121 -19.42 12.87 4.41
CA LEU A 121 -19.31 13.91 3.38
C LEU A 121 -18.44 13.44 2.21
N ALA A 122 -18.59 14.10 1.06
CA ALA A 122 -17.70 13.89 -0.06
C ALA A 122 -16.27 14.39 0.24
N PHE A 123 -15.28 13.83 -0.45
CA PHE A 123 -13.91 14.32 -0.39
C PHE A 123 -13.79 15.75 -0.95
N PRO A 124 -13.01 16.66 -0.31
CA PRO A 124 -12.19 16.43 0.89
C PRO A 124 -12.87 16.80 2.22
N ALA A 125 -14.15 17.21 2.24
CA ALA A 125 -14.81 17.75 3.43
C ALA A 125 -14.82 16.78 4.62
N GLN A 126 -15.02 15.48 4.36
CA GLN A 126 -14.95 14.45 5.41
C GLN A 126 -13.57 14.39 6.06
N SER A 127 -12.49 14.57 5.29
CA SER A 127 -11.11 14.55 5.80
C SER A 127 -10.86 15.68 6.81
N SER A 128 -11.44 16.87 6.55
CA SER A 128 -11.34 18.03 7.43
C SER A 128 -12.03 17.79 8.77
N ILE A 129 -13.20 17.15 8.76
CA ILE A 129 -13.97 16.85 9.97
C ILE A 129 -13.30 15.74 10.80
N THR A 130 -12.85 14.66 10.16
CA THR A 130 -12.18 13.56 10.88
C THR A 130 -10.76 13.93 11.32
N GLY A 131 -10.16 14.96 10.74
CA GLY A 131 -8.76 15.33 10.96
C GLY A 131 -8.39 15.58 12.42
N LYS A 132 -9.23 16.32 13.16
CA LYS A 132 -8.98 16.58 14.60
C LYS A 132 -9.03 15.30 15.44
N LEU A 133 -9.97 14.41 15.13
CA LEU A 133 -10.10 13.12 15.82
C LEU A 133 -8.89 12.22 15.56
N ARG A 134 -8.44 12.13 14.30
CA ARG A 134 -7.22 11.40 13.91
C ARG A 134 -5.99 11.90 14.65
N GLN A 135 -5.80 13.22 14.71
CA GLN A 135 -4.69 13.84 15.41
C GLN A 135 -4.72 13.58 16.92
N ALA A 136 -5.90 13.67 17.55
CA ALA A 136 -6.06 13.38 18.97
C ALA A 136 -5.73 11.91 19.29
N SER A 137 -6.20 10.97 18.45
CA SER A 137 -5.90 9.54 18.60
C SER A 137 -4.40 9.25 18.48
N ALA A 138 -3.74 9.85 17.49
CA ALA A 138 -2.30 9.70 17.29
C ALA A 138 -1.49 10.26 18.48
N LYS A 139 -1.84 11.45 18.99
CA LYS A 139 -1.21 12.03 20.19
C LYS A 139 -1.41 11.18 21.44
N ALA A 140 -2.55 10.52 21.55
CA ALA A 140 -2.88 9.64 22.67
C ALA A 140 -2.27 8.23 22.53
N GLY A 141 -1.54 7.93 21.47
CA GLY A 141 -0.97 6.59 21.25
C GLY A 141 -2.03 5.53 20.88
N LYS A 142 -3.23 5.92 20.46
CA LYS A 142 -4.36 5.00 20.22
C LYS A 142 -4.57 4.75 18.73
N PRO A 143 -4.53 3.49 18.24
CA PRO A 143 -4.68 3.18 16.81
C PRO A 143 -6.12 3.32 16.30
N ASP A 144 -7.10 3.28 17.19
CA ASP A 144 -8.53 3.13 16.92
C ASP A 144 -9.12 4.11 15.91
N PHE A 145 -8.62 5.35 15.91
CA PHE A 145 -9.16 6.44 15.08
C PHE A 145 -8.09 7.05 14.17
N ILE A 146 -6.98 6.36 13.93
CA ILE A 146 -5.94 6.83 13.00
C ILE A 146 -6.23 6.28 11.60
N ALA A 147 -6.05 7.10 10.57
CA ALA A 147 -6.08 6.62 9.19
C ALA A 147 -4.75 5.90 8.85
N MET A 148 -4.62 4.64 9.30
CA MET A 148 -3.42 3.82 9.12
C MET A 148 -3.37 3.22 7.71
N TRP A 149 -3.06 4.06 6.71
CA TRP A 149 -3.01 3.65 5.32
C TRP A 149 -1.92 2.63 5.03
N ALA A 150 -2.31 1.50 4.48
CA ALA A 150 -1.46 0.35 4.25
C ALA A 150 -2.02 -0.50 3.11
N GLY A 151 -1.14 -1.05 2.27
CA GLY A 151 -1.50 -2.01 1.23
C GLY A 151 -1.53 -3.44 1.76
N GLN A 152 -2.02 -4.38 0.96
CA GLN A 152 -2.19 -5.78 1.37
C GLN A 152 -0.87 -6.52 1.65
N GLY A 153 0.26 -5.98 1.20
CA GLY A 153 1.59 -6.48 1.57
C GLY A 153 2.08 -6.05 2.96
N ALA A 154 1.25 -5.37 3.76
CA ALA A 154 1.63 -4.84 5.07
C ALA A 154 2.36 -5.84 6.00
N PRO A 155 2.00 -7.14 6.08
CA PRO A 155 2.72 -8.11 6.91
C PRO A 155 4.21 -8.29 6.55
N LEU A 156 4.65 -7.89 5.35
CA LEU A 156 6.04 -7.93 4.90
C LEU A 156 6.83 -6.66 5.27
N SER A 157 6.28 -5.81 6.14
CA SER A 157 6.89 -4.57 6.58
C SER A 157 8.21 -4.80 7.34
N ARG A 158 9.21 -3.95 7.07
CA ARG A 158 10.54 -4.02 7.70
C ARG A 158 10.90 -2.66 8.27
N ALA A 159 11.35 -2.63 9.52
CA ALA A 159 11.85 -1.42 10.17
C ALA A 159 13.35 -1.23 9.87
N LEU A 160 13.65 -0.51 8.80
CA LEU A 160 15.01 -0.17 8.37
C LEU A 160 15.10 1.32 8.01
N PRO A 161 16.25 1.99 8.17
CA PRO A 161 16.53 3.26 7.51
C PRO A 161 16.20 3.19 6.02
N ALA A 162 15.63 4.26 5.45
CA ALA A 162 15.15 4.24 4.07
C ALA A 162 16.26 3.94 3.06
N ALA A 163 17.48 4.42 3.31
CA ALA A 163 18.65 4.12 2.47
C ALA A 163 19.02 2.62 2.50
N GLU A 164 18.97 2.01 3.68
CA GLU A 164 19.22 0.57 3.84
C GLU A 164 18.12 -0.26 3.19
N LEU A 165 16.86 0.16 3.30
CA LEU A 165 15.75 -0.49 2.63
C LEU A 165 15.92 -0.46 1.10
N ILE A 166 16.33 0.67 0.52
CA ILE A 166 16.62 0.76 -0.92
C ILE A 166 17.75 -0.19 -1.33
N ALA A 167 18.88 -0.18 -0.62
CA ALA A 167 20.00 -1.07 -0.91
C ALA A 167 19.59 -2.55 -0.82
N ARG A 168 18.75 -2.89 0.16
CA ARG A 168 18.21 -4.23 0.33
C ARG A 168 17.28 -4.63 -0.81
N LEU A 169 16.36 -3.75 -1.22
CA LEU A 169 15.44 -3.97 -2.33
C LEU A 169 16.19 -4.19 -3.65
N GLU A 170 17.26 -3.44 -3.90
CA GLU A 170 18.13 -3.61 -5.06
C GLU A 170 18.77 -5.00 -5.08
N ALA A 171 19.43 -5.38 -3.98
CA ALA A 171 20.07 -6.69 -3.85
C ALA A 171 19.06 -7.84 -4.02
N GLU A 172 17.90 -7.77 -3.36
CA GLU A 172 16.82 -8.76 -3.48
C GLU A 172 16.29 -8.85 -4.92
N THR A 173 16.17 -7.72 -5.62
CA THR A 173 15.67 -7.69 -7.00
C THR A 173 16.65 -8.38 -7.94
N VAL A 174 17.95 -8.07 -7.83
CA VAL A 174 19.00 -8.71 -8.63
C VAL A 174 19.02 -10.22 -8.36
N GLN A 175 18.96 -10.62 -7.08
CA GLN A 175 18.93 -12.03 -6.70
C GLN A 175 17.71 -12.76 -7.28
N ALA A 176 16.51 -12.17 -7.17
CA ALA A 176 15.28 -12.77 -7.70
C ALA A 176 15.36 -12.99 -9.22
N ILE A 177 15.88 -12.00 -9.97
CA ILE A 177 16.08 -12.12 -11.42
C ILE A 177 17.09 -13.23 -11.75
N GLN A 178 18.22 -13.29 -11.04
CA GLN A 178 19.24 -14.32 -11.26
C GLN A 178 18.71 -15.73 -10.97
N GLN A 179 17.91 -15.89 -9.93
CA GLN A 179 17.29 -17.18 -9.58
C GLN A 179 16.31 -17.64 -10.67
N LEU A 180 15.47 -16.73 -11.18
CA LEU A 180 14.56 -17.03 -12.30
C LEU A 180 15.31 -17.49 -13.55
N LEU A 181 16.42 -16.82 -13.91
CA LEU A 181 17.24 -17.19 -15.07
C LEU A 181 17.91 -18.56 -14.91
N LYS A 182 18.22 -18.96 -13.68
CA LYS A 182 18.83 -20.26 -13.37
C LYS A 182 17.80 -21.38 -13.14
N GLY A 183 16.50 -21.08 -13.15
CA GLY A 183 15.46 -22.04 -12.79
C GLY A 183 15.52 -22.48 -11.32
N GLN A 184 16.11 -21.67 -10.44
CA GLN A 184 16.23 -21.95 -9.01
C GLN A 184 15.03 -21.38 -8.28
N PHE A 185 14.06 -22.25 -7.97
CA PHE A 185 12.90 -21.90 -7.15
C PHE A 185 13.18 -22.32 -5.71
N HIS A 186 13.01 -21.42 -4.74
CA HIS A 186 13.09 -21.81 -3.33
C HIS A 186 11.96 -22.82 -3.05
N ALA A 187 12.33 -24.01 -2.57
CA ALA A 187 11.43 -24.79 -1.74
C ALA A 187 11.33 -24.04 -0.40
N SER A 188 10.12 -23.67 -0.03
CA SER A 188 9.78 -23.07 1.28
C SER A 188 10.32 -23.90 2.44
#